data_AF-A0A3M0KH71-F1
#
_entry.id   AF-A0A3M0KH71-F1
#
_cell.length_a   1.000
_cell.length_b   1.000
_cell.length_c   1.000
_cell.angle_alpha   90.00
_cell.angle_beta   90.00
_cell.angle_gamma   90.00
#
_symmetry.space_group_name_H-M   'P 1'
#
loop_
_entity.id
_entity.type
_entity.pdbx_description
1 polymer ?
#
loop_
_entity_poly.entity_id
_entity_poly.type
_entity_poly.pdbx_seq_one_letter_code
_entity_poly.pdbx_strand_id
1 'polypeptide(L)'
;MAAKGSHSHVKLEAEIERCRAEGHWGRLRHLAQLLLPPRPPRKAKAARDAQDAEDHGSLLLAEALLEECLKENFAKLKDSIPLSEKSEPKLSEAKQYLTNILSRGKLRPKYMTEAMLILGKLHYVEGCYRDAISMYAKAGIDDLSSKDEPLYVLRLITEAFVIKVVSSKNSVVNEVCMLDIVLFSAHV
;
A
#
# COMPACT_ATOMS: atom_id res chain seq x y z
N MET A 1 3.10 -7.01 -36.42
CA MET A 1 2.73 -7.79 -35.22
C MET A 1 2.99 -6.97 -33.95
N ALA A 2 2.14 -5.99 -33.60
CA ALA A 2 2.34 -5.12 -32.42
C ALA A 2 1.23 -5.25 -31.36
N ALA A 3 0.14 -5.97 -31.64
CA ALA A 3 -1.03 -6.01 -30.75
C ALA A 3 -0.93 -7.01 -29.58
N LYS A 4 -0.01 -7.98 -29.62
CA LYS A 4 0.09 -9.03 -28.58
C LYS A 4 0.66 -8.53 -27.25
N GLY A 5 1.56 -7.53 -27.26
CA GLY A 5 2.18 -6.99 -26.05
C GLY A 5 1.26 -6.09 -25.22
N SER A 6 0.38 -5.33 -25.86
CA SER A 6 -0.59 -4.48 -25.16
C SER A 6 -1.70 -5.30 -24.49
N HIS A 7 -2.15 -6.39 -25.12
CA HIS A 7 -3.19 -7.24 -24.53
C HIS A 7 -2.68 -7.99 -23.28
N SER A 8 -1.42 -8.44 -23.26
CA SER A 8 -0.83 -9.06 -22.07
C SER A 8 -0.67 -8.06 -20.92
N HIS A 9 -0.32 -6.80 -21.22
CA HIS A 9 -0.21 -5.75 -20.22
C HIS A 9 -1.57 -5.42 -19.59
N VAL A 10 -2.63 -5.27 -20.40
CA VAL A 10 -3.99 -5.01 -19.89
C VAL A 10 -4.49 -6.16 -19.02
N LYS A 11 -4.20 -7.41 -19.40
CA LYS A 11 -4.54 -8.59 -18.59
C LYS A 11 -3.80 -8.60 -17.24
N LEU A 12 -2.53 -8.21 -17.23
CA LEU A 12 -1.72 -8.13 -16.02
C LEU A 12 -2.26 -7.06 -15.06
N GLU A 13 -2.55 -5.86 -15.57
CA GLU A 13 -3.13 -4.76 -14.79
C GLU A 13 -4.49 -5.15 -14.18
N ALA A 14 -5.37 -5.79 -14.97
CA ALA A 14 -6.65 -6.27 -14.48
C ALA A 14 -6.49 -7.33 -13.38
N GLU A 15 -5.49 -8.21 -13.49
CA GLU A 15 -5.21 -9.22 -12.48
C GLU A 15 -4.63 -8.60 -11.20
N ILE A 16 -3.78 -7.58 -11.32
CA ILE A 16 -3.27 -6.82 -10.16
C ILE A 16 -4.42 -6.16 -9.43
N GLU A 17 -5.29 -5.44 -10.15
CA GLU A 17 -6.47 -4.79 -9.57
C GLU A 17 -7.37 -5.80 -8.87
N ARG A 18 -7.63 -6.94 -9.51
CA ARG A 18 -8.39 -8.03 -8.92
C ARG A 18 -7.76 -8.56 -7.64
N CYS A 19 -6.44 -8.81 -7.65
CA CYS A 19 -5.74 -9.30 -6.46
C CYS A 19 -5.81 -8.30 -5.29
N ARG A 20 -5.72 -6.99 -5.57
CA ARG A 20 -5.86 -5.94 -4.55
C ARG A 20 -7.29 -5.82 -4.04
N ALA A 21 -8.28 -6.03 -4.90
CA ALA A 21 -9.70 -5.95 -4.55
C ALA A 21 -10.20 -7.18 -3.79
N GLU A 22 -9.61 -8.36 -4.02
CA GLU A 22 -9.95 -9.65 -3.38
C GLU A 22 -8.94 -10.09 -2.31
N GLY A 23 -8.03 -9.20 -1.88
CA GLY A 23 -7.09 -9.52 -0.79
C GLY A 23 -6.11 -10.68 -1.08
N HIS A 24 -5.87 -11.00 -2.35
CA HIS A 24 -4.96 -12.06 -2.78
C HIS A 24 -3.47 -11.64 -2.69
N TRP A 25 -3.02 -11.26 -1.49
CA TRP A 25 -1.72 -10.62 -1.24
C TRP A 25 -0.52 -11.46 -1.71
N GLY A 26 -0.54 -12.78 -1.51
CA GLY A 26 0.55 -13.66 -1.98
C GLY A 26 0.68 -13.70 -3.51
N ARG A 27 -0.45 -13.61 -4.23
CA ARG A 27 -0.46 -13.52 -5.69
C ARG A 27 -0.04 -12.13 -6.16
N LEU A 28 -0.53 -11.08 -5.51
CA LEU A 28 -0.12 -9.70 -5.77
C LEU A 28 1.39 -9.54 -5.62
N ARG A 29 1.97 -10.09 -4.54
CA ARG A 29 3.41 -10.09 -4.29
C ARG A 29 4.19 -10.73 -5.43
N HIS A 30 3.75 -11.90 -5.91
CA HIS A 30 4.38 -12.56 -7.04
C HIS A 30 4.30 -11.72 -8.32
N LEU A 31 3.15 -11.12 -8.63
CA LEU A 31 2.98 -10.24 -9.79
C LEU A 31 3.83 -8.97 -9.68
N ALA A 32 3.93 -8.36 -8.50
CA ALA A 32 4.75 -7.20 -8.23
C ALA A 32 6.24 -7.49 -8.45
N GLN A 33 6.72 -8.67 -8.05
CA GLN A 33 8.10 -9.11 -8.30
C GLN A 33 8.41 -9.26 -9.79
N LEU A 34 7.42 -9.62 -10.62
CA LEU A 34 7.59 -9.68 -12.08
C LEU A 34 7.72 -8.30 -12.73
N LEU A 35 7.21 -7.25 -12.08
CA LEU A 35 7.33 -5.85 -12.54
C LEU A 35 8.69 -5.23 -12.18
N LEU A 36 9.39 -5.79 -11.19
CA LEU A 36 10.72 -5.33 -10.81
C LEU A 36 11.76 -5.79 -11.85
N PRO A 37 12.58 -4.88 -12.41
CA PRO A 37 13.52 -5.25 -13.45
C PRO A 37 14.67 -6.10 -12.86
N PRO A 38 15.10 -7.18 -13.55
CA PRO A 38 16.28 -7.94 -13.15
C PRO A 38 17.60 -7.20 -13.40
N ARG A 39 17.58 -6.12 -14.21
CA ARG A 39 18.76 -5.29 -14.59
C ARG A 39 18.37 -3.85 -14.92
N PRO A 40 19.24 -2.86 -14.66
CA PRO A 40 18.97 -1.47 -14.97
C PRO A 40 18.85 -1.21 -16.49
N PRO A 41 17.97 -0.27 -16.91
CA PRO A 41 17.68 0.01 -18.31
C PRO A 41 18.86 0.72 -19.03
N ARG A 42 19.18 0.27 -20.25
CA ARG A 42 20.34 0.72 -21.06
C ARG A 42 20.18 2.07 -21.77
N LYS A 43 19.00 2.73 -21.73
CA LYS A 43 18.73 4.01 -22.45
C LYS A 43 17.88 4.96 -21.61
N ALA A 44 18.17 6.27 -21.64
CA ALA A 44 17.57 7.28 -20.76
C ALA A 44 16.03 7.46 -20.84
N LYS A 45 15.41 7.32 -22.01
CA LYS A 45 13.94 7.42 -22.15
C LYS A 45 13.23 6.12 -21.72
N ALA A 46 13.76 4.98 -22.13
CA ALA A 46 13.35 3.68 -21.58
C ALA A 46 13.61 3.60 -20.07
N ALA A 47 14.57 4.36 -19.55
CA ALA A 47 14.86 4.42 -18.13
C ALA A 47 13.79 5.17 -17.33
N ARG A 48 13.08 6.15 -17.90
CA ARG A 48 11.97 6.81 -17.20
C ARG A 48 10.74 5.91 -17.12
N ASP A 49 10.30 5.35 -18.25
CA ASP A 49 9.14 4.46 -18.27
C ASP A 49 9.39 3.16 -17.48
N ALA A 50 10.63 2.64 -17.51
CA ALA A 50 11.03 1.50 -16.68
C ALA A 50 11.11 1.86 -15.19
N GLN A 51 11.50 3.08 -14.85
CA GLN A 51 11.54 3.55 -13.46
C GLN A 51 10.14 3.68 -12.88
N ASP A 52 9.19 4.22 -13.63
CA ASP A 52 7.79 4.33 -13.19
C ASP A 52 7.18 2.93 -12.98
N ALA A 53 7.50 1.96 -13.84
CA ALA A 53 7.08 0.57 -13.68
C ALA A 53 7.75 -0.11 -12.46
N GLU A 54 9.04 0.17 -12.21
CA GLU A 54 9.77 -0.33 -11.04
C GLU A 54 9.23 0.25 -9.73
N ASP A 55 8.99 1.56 -9.69
CA ASP A 55 8.46 2.24 -8.50
C ASP A 55 7.00 1.82 -8.26
N HIS A 56 6.22 1.56 -9.32
CA HIS A 56 4.88 0.95 -9.21
C HIS A 56 4.95 -0.51 -8.70
N GLY A 57 5.86 -1.34 -9.23
CA GLY A 57 6.09 -2.69 -8.73
C GLY A 57 6.51 -2.69 -7.26
N SER A 58 7.36 -1.75 -6.86
CA SER A 58 7.80 -1.55 -5.48
C SER A 58 6.64 -1.14 -4.57
N LEU A 59 5.71 -0.30 -5.05
CA LEU A 59 4.50 0.09 -4.32
C LEU A 59 3.61 -1.13 -4.04
N LEU A 60 3.34 -1.94 -5.06
CA LEU A 60 2.51 -3.14 -4.94
C LEU A 60 3.17 -4.18 -4.03
N LEU A 61 4.48 -4.32 -4.11
CA LEU A 61 5.24 -5.21 -3.24
C LEU A 61 5.15 -4.76 -1.78
N ALA A 62 5.28 -3.45 -1.52
CA ALA A 62 5.13 -2.90 -0.18
C ALA A 62 3.73 -3.12 0.40
N GLU A 63 2.69 -2.90 -0.40
CA GLU A 63 1.31 -3.16 0.01
C GLU A 63 1.11 -4.63 0.37
N ALA A 64 1.52 -5.54 -0.51
CA ALA A 64 1.37 -6.98 -0.27
C ALA A 64 2.14 -7.44 0.98
N LEU A 65 3.36 -6.96 1.18
CA LEU A 65 4.16 -7.27 2.37
C LEU A 65 3.51 -6.75 3.65
N LEU A 66 2.98 -5.53 3.63
CA LEU A 66 2.27 -4.96 4.77
C LEU A 66 1.03 -5.78 5.09
N GLU A 67 0.16 -6.03 4.11
CA GLU A 67 -1.10 -6.75 4.34
C GLU A 67 -0.86 -8.21 4.80
N GLU A 68 0.15 -8.90 4.24
CA GLU A 68 0.60 -10.20 4.76
C GLU A 68 1.06 -10.11 6.22
N CYS A 69 1.84 -9.09 6.57
CA CYS A 69 2.33 -8.88 7.93
C CYS A 69 1.18 -8.65 8.92
N LEU A 70 0.16 -7.89 8.52
CA LEU A 70 -1.03 -7.65 9.34
C LEU A 70 -1.84 -8.93 9.54
N LYS A 71 -2.00 -9.73 8.48
CA LYS A 71 -2.71 -11.01 8.54
C LYS A 71 -2.01 -12.01 9.47
N GLU A 72 -0.68 -12.09 9.41
CA GLU A 72 0.13 -12.96 10.26
C GLU A 72 0.14 -12.52 11.73
N ASN A 73 0.02 -11.22 11.99
CA ASN A 73 0.06 -10.64 13.33
C ASN A 73 -1.32 -10.23 13.86
N PHE A 74 -2.40 -10.77 13.31
CA PHE A 74 -3.78 -10.41 13.67
C PHE A 74 -4.04 -10.44 15.17
N ALA A 75 -3.53 -11.45 15.88
CA ALA A 75 -3.70 -11.59 17.33
C ALA A 75 -3.12 -10.38 18.11
N LYS A 76 -1.92 -9.92 17.75
CA LYS A 76 -1.28 -8.76 18.39
C LYS A 76 -2.09 -7.49 18.15
N LEU A 77 -2.54 -7.29 16.91
CA LEU A 77 -3.32 -6.11 16.51
C LEU A 77 -4.70 -6.08 17.19
N LYS A 78 -5.32 -7.25 17.36
CA LYS A 78 -6.56 -7.40 18.13
C LYS A 78 -6.39 -6.94 19.58
N ASP A 79 -5.25 -7.23 20.18
CA ASP A 79 -4.89 -6.81 21.54
C ASP A 79 -4.30 -5.39 21.58
N SER A 80 -4.39 -4.63 20.47
CA SER A 80 -3.85 -3.28 20.31
C SER A 80 -2.34 -3.17 20.57
N ILE A 81 -1.58 -4.25 20.33
CA ILE A 81 -0.13 -4.31 20.49
C ILE A 81 0.52 -3.82 19.18
N PRO A 82 1.27 -2.71 19.18
CA PRO A 82 1.96 -2.22 17.99
C PRO A 82 3.00 -3.21 17.47
N LEU A 83 3.21 -3.22 16.16
CA LEU A 83 4.26 -4.03 15.53
C LEU A 83 5.58 -3.25 15.47
N SER A 84 6.69 -3.98 15.54
CA SER A 84 8.02 -3.40 15.45
C SER A 84 8.76 -3.95 14.23
N GLU A 85 9.45 -3.08 13.50
CA GLU A 85 10.33 -3.47 12.39
C GLU A 85 11.40 -4.50 12.79
N LYS A 86 11.78 -4.53 14.07
CA LYS A 86 12.78 -5.48 14.59
C LYS A 86 12.25 -6.91 14.68
N SER A 87 10.94 -7.08 14.94
CA SER A 87 10.32 -8.39 15.06
C SER A 87 9.67 -8.83 13.75
N GLU A 88 9.19 -7.88 12.95
CA GLU A 88 8.45 -8.14 11.73
C GLU A 88 9.23 -7.71 10.48
N PRO A 89 10.00 -8.61 9.84
CA PRO A 89 10.85 -8.25 8.70
C PRO A 89 10.04 -7.74 7.49
N LYS A 90 8.82 -8.27 7.27
CA LYS A 90 7.92 -7.80 6.19
C LYS A 90 7.52 -6.34 6.37
N LEU A 91 7.32 -5.91 7.62
CA LEU A 91 6.97 -4.52 7.96
C LEU A 91 8.13 -3.58 7.60
N SER A 92 9.35 -3.96 7.99
CA SER A 92 10.56 -3.18 7.69
C SER A 92 10.83 -3.10 6.18
N GLU A 93 10.68 -4.21 5.46
CA GLU A 93 10.83 -4.25 3.99
C GLU A 93 9.78 -3.38 3.29
N ALA A 94 8.50 -3.45 3.70
CA ALA A 94 7.44 -2.59 3.16
C ALA A 94 7.75 -1.10 3.38
N LYS A 95 8.20 -0.73 4.59
CA LYS A 95 8.59 0.65 4.92
C LYS A 95 9.74 1.13 4.05
N GLN A 96 10.75 0.29 3.81
CA GLN A 96 11.89 0.61 2.97
C GLN A 96 11.45 0.91 1.52
N TYR A 97 10.57 0.09 0.93
CA TYR A 97 10.05 0.37 -0.40
C TYR A 97 9.28 1.69 -0.46
N LEU A 98 8.35 1.93 0.47
CA LEU A 98 7.52 3.14 0.49
C LEU A 98 8.35 4.41 0.67
N THR A 99 9.30 4.40 1.60
CA THR A 99 10.20 5.55 1.84
C THR A 99 11.11 5.82 0.64
N ASN A 100 11.59 4.78 -0.04
CA ASN A 100 12.38 4.91 -1.27
C ASN A 100 11.55 5.52 -2.41
N ILE A 101 10.31 5.05 -2.63
CA ILE A 101 9.42 5.58 -3.67
C ILE A 101 9.09 7.05 -3.40
N LEU A 102 8.68 7.37 -2.17
CA LEU A 102 8.29 8.73 -1.79
C LEU A 102 9.46 9.72 -1.81
N SER A 103 10.67 9.28 -1.45
CA SER A 103 11.87 10.14 -1.53
C SER A 103 12.31 10.41 -2.97
N ARG A 104 12.09 9.45 -3.89
CA ARG A 104 12.32 9.65 -5.33
C ARG A 104 11.32 10.63 -5.94
N GLY A 105 10.04 10.53 -5.56
CA GLY A 105 8.97 11.46 -5.97
C GLY A 105 8.67 11.46 -7.47
N LYS A 106 8.98 10.37 -8.19
CA LYS A 106 8.81 10.27 -9.65
C LYS A 106 7.55 9.54 -10.08
N LEU A 107 6.91 8.83 -9.15
CA LEU A 107 5.75 8.03 -9.43
C LEU A 107 4.53 8.90 -9.81
N ARG A 108 3.62 8.36 -10.62
CA ARG A 108 2.39 9.06 -11.02
C ARG A 108 1.62 9.55 -9.78
N PRO A 109 0.98 10.74 -9.83
CA PRO A 109 0.31 11.33 -8.66
C PRO A 109 -0.67 10.39 -7.95
N LYS A 110 -1.48 9.63 -8.69
CA LYS A 110 -2.40 8.63 -8.13
C LYS A 110 -1.67 7.63 -7.22
N TYR A 111 -0.59 7.06 -7.70
CA TYR A 111 0.17 6.07 -6.96
C TYR A 111 1.04 6.69 -5.85
N MET A 112 1.45 7.95 -5.99
CA MET A 112 2.07 8.70 -4.89
C MET A 112 1.09 8.85 -3.73
N THR A 113 -0.17 9.19 -4.02
CA THR A 113 -1.23 9.22 -3.01
C THR A 113 -1.40 7.84 -2.37
N GLU A 114 -1.55 6.78 -3.17
CA GLU A 114 -1.65 5.40 -2.64
C GLU A 114 -0.46 5.03 -1.73
N ALA A 115 0.78 5.37 -2.13
CA ALA A 115 1.98 5.13 -1.32
C ALA A 115 1.93 5.86 0.03
N MET A 116 1.43 7.10 0.06
CA MET A 116 1.24 7.84 1.31
C MET A 116 0.14 7.21 2.18
N LEU A 117 -0.97 6.73 1.59
CA LEU A 117 -2.01 6.05 2.36
C LEU A 117 -1.47 4.78 3.01
N ILE A 118 -0.73 3.96 2.25
CA ILE A 118 -0.15 2.71 2.74
C ILE A 118 0.92 2.99 3.80
N LEU A 119 1.78 3.99 3.61
CA LEU A 119 2.77 4.37 4.63
C LEU A 119 2.11 4.94 5.90
N GLY A 120 1.01 5.67 5.75
CA GLY A 120 0.19 6.11 6.88
C GLY A 120 -0.36 4.92 7.69
N LYS A 121 -0.87 3.90 7.01
CA LYS A 121 -1.33 2.65 7.64
C LYS A 121 -0.18 1.92 8.35
N LEU A 122 1.00 1.86 7.73
CA LEU A 122 2.19 1.27 8.33
C LEU A 122 2.58 1.99 9.63
N HIS A 123 2.64 3.33 9.63
CA HIS A 123 2.95 4.10 10.83
C HIS A 123 1.90 3.92 11.93
N TYR A 124 0.63 3.78 11.60
CA TYR A 124 -0.41 3.48 12.58
C TYR A 124 -0.16 2.14 13.28
N VAL A 125 0.19 1.11 12.51
CA VAL A 125 0.49 -0.23 13.01
C VAL A 125 1.76 -0.26 13.86
N GLU A 126 2.74 0.60 13.57
CA GLU A 126 3.92 0.82 14.40
C GLU A 126 3.62 1.60 15.71
N GLY A 127 2.41 2.13 15.87
CA GLY A 127 2.05 3.03 16.97
C GLY A 127 2.54 4.48 16.78
N CYS A 128 3.10 4.80 15.62
CA CYS A 128 3.55 6.13 15.22
C CYS A 128 2.38 6.99 14.70
N TYR A 129 1.36 7.22 15.54
CA TYR A 129 0.10 7.89 15.16
C TYR A 129 0.29 9.28 14.54
N ARG A 130 1.29 10.05 15.02
CA ARG A 130 1.62 11.37 14.48
C ARG A 130 2.12 11.31 13.05
N ASP A 131 2.96 10.33 12.74
CA ASP A 131 3.50 10.15 11.40
C ASP A 131 2.41 9.63 10.45
N ALA A 132 1.51 8.77 10.94
CA ALA A 132 0.33 8.33 10.20
C ALA A 132 -0.55 9.52 9.78
N ILE A 133 -0.92 10.40 10.73
CA ILE A 133 -1.71 11.60 10.45
C ILE A 133 -0.98 12.52 9.46
N SER A 134 0.34 12.70 9.64
CA SER A 134 1.18 13.50 8.74
C SER A 134 1.15 12.96 7.30
N MET A 135 1.21 11.64 7.11
CA MET A 135 1.08 11.03 5.78
C MET A 135 -0.28 11.28 5.16
N TYR A 136 -1.38 11.12 5.91
CA TYR A 136 -2.71 11.39 5.39
C TYR A 136 -2.97 12.87 5.07
N ALA A 137 -2.39 13.77 5.86
CA ALA A 137 -2.43 15.20 5.54
C ALA A 137 -1.72 15.48 4.21
N LYS A 138 -0.53 14.88 3.99
CA LYS A 138 0.22 15.02 2.73
C LYS A 138 -0.50 14.39 1.53
N ALA A 139 -1.22 13.29 1.75
CA ALA A 139 -2.03 12.63 0.73
C ALA A 139 -3.28 13.44 0.34
N GLY A 140 -3.64 14.46 1.11
CA GLY A 140 -4.83 15.27 0.87
C GLY A 140 -6.12 14.44 1.02
N ILE A 141 -6.20 13.56 2.04
CA ILE A 141 -7.31 12.61 2.10
C ILE A 141 -8.70 13.26 2.16
N ASP A 142 -8.78 14.50 2.67
CA ASP A 142 -10.03 15.26 2.77
C ASP A 142 -10.57 15.70 1.39
N ASP A 143 -9.71 15.74 0.38
CA ASP A 143 -10.03 16.17 -0.98
C ASP A 143 -10.23 14.98 -1.94
N LEU A 144 -10.07 13.73 -1.47
CA LEU A 144 -10.19 12.54 -2.32
C LEU A 144 -11.66 12.28 -2.70
N SER A 145 -11.92 12.21 -4.00
CA SER A 145 -13.21 11.80 -4.55
C SER A 145 -13.33 10.28 -4.60
N SER A 146 -14.44 9.74 -4.11
CA SER A 146 -14.78 8.30 -4.19
C SER A 146 -15.60 7.90 -5.41
N LYS A 147 -15.87 8.82 -6.35
CA LYS A 147 -16.64 8.52 -7.56
C LYS A 147 -15.82 7.69 -8.56
N ASP A 148 -16.38 6.55 -8.95
CA ASP A 148 -15.86 5.65 -10.00
C ASP A 148 -14.45 5.07 -9.76
N GLU A 149 -14.00 4.99 -8.50
CA GLU A 149 -12.73 4.35 -8.15
C GLU A 149 -12.90 2.82 -7.96
N PRO A 150 -11.88 2.01 -8.27
CA PRO A 150 -11.92 0.57 -8.05
C PRO A 150 -11.96 0.23 -6.56
N LEU A 151 -12.48 -0.96 -6.25
CA LEU A 151 -12.74 -1.39 -4.86
C LEU A 151 -11.52 -1.27 -3.93
N TYR A 152 -10.31 -1.56 -4.41
CA TYR A 152 -9.11 -1.45 -3.59
C TYR A 152 -8.79 0.00 -3.19
N VAL A 153 -9.08 1.00 -4.04
CA VAL A 153 -8.86 2.42 -3.71
C VAL A 153 -9.88 2.86 -2.67
N LEU A 154 -11.14 2.47 -2.83
CA LEU A 154 -12.18 2.74 -1.84
C LEU A 154 -11.81 2.15 -0.47
N ARG A 155 -11.23 0.94 -0.45
CA ARG A 155 -10.68 0.32 0.77
C ARG A 155 -9.58 1.19 1.37
N LEU A 156 -8.55 1.57 0.61
CA LEU A 156 -7.44 2.40 1.10
C LEU A 156 -7.91 3.75 1.67
N ILE A 157 -8.84 4.41 0.98
CA ILE A 157 -9.42 5.69 1.43
C ILE A 157 -10.20 5.49 2.73
N THR A 158 -11.04 4.46 2.80
CA THR A 158 -11.85 4.17 3.99
C THR A 158 -10.97 3.88 5.19
N GLU A 159 -9.97 3.02 5.04
CA GLU A 159 -9.00 2.71 6.08
C GLU A 159 -8.25 3.97 6.55
N ALA A 160 -7.81 4.81 5.62
CA ALA A 160 -7.12 6.06 5.93
C ALA A 160 -8.00 7.02 6.76
N PHE A 161 -9.28 7.16 6.42
CA PHE A 161 -10.23 7.97 7.19
C PHE A 161 -10.42 7.43 8.61
N VAL A 162 -10.63 6.12 8.75
CA VAL A 162 -10.77 5.49 10.08
C VAL A 162 -9.51 5.74 10.91
N ILE A 163 -8.33 5.48 10.35
CA ILE A 163 -7.05 5.68 11.04
C ILE A 163 -6.86 7.14 11.44
N LYS A 164 -7.10 8.09 10.53
CA LYS A 164 -6.95 9.53 10.84
C LYS A 164 -7.85 9.95 12.00
N VAL A 165 -9.11 9.51 12.00
CA VAL A 165 -10.08 9.85 13.04
C VAL A 165 -9.67 9.25 14.38
N VAL A 166 -9.26 7.98 14.41
CA VAL A 166 -8.82 7.29 15.63
C VAL A 166 -7.54 7.92 16.18
N SER A 167 -6.54 8.13 15.32
CA SER A 167 -5.26 8.72 15.70
C SER A 167 -5.38 10.15 16.22
N SER A 168 -6.40 10.90 15.79
CA SER A 168 -6.64 12.29 16.23
C SER A 168 -7.43 12.38 17.55
N LYS A 169 -8.12 11.31 17.96
CA LYS A 169 -8.93 11.29 19.19
C LYS A 169 -8.17 10.58 20.32
N ASN A 170 -7.76 11.33 21.33
CA ASN A 170 -6.98 10.85 22.48
C ASN A 170 -7.75 9.95 23.49
N SER A 171 -8.79 9.21 23.11
CA SER A 171 -9.62 8.51 24.10
C SER A 171 -10.30 7.24 23.59
N VAL A 172 -10.04 6.11 24.27
CA VAL A 172 -10.91 4.93 24.48
C VAL A 172 -11.50 4.14 23.30
N VAL A 173 -11.37 4.55 22.03
CA VAL A 173 -11.94 3.82 20.87
C VAL A 173 -10.93 2.89 20.17
N ASN A 174 -9.77 2.62 20.79
CA ASN A 174 -8.67 1.90 20.11
C ASN A 174 -8.94 0.40 19.88
N GLU A 175 -9.69 -0.27 20.75
CA GLU A 175 -9.92 -1.72 20.63
C GLU A 175 -10.84 -2.08 19.45
N VAL A 176 -11.87 -1.26 19.15
CA VAL A 176 -12.86 -1.60 18.10
C VAL A 176 -12.32 -1.30 16.70
N CYS A 177 -11.49 -0.25 16.55
CA CYS A 177 -11.11 0.26 15.23
C CYS A 177 -9.90 -0.44 14.61
N MET A 178 -8.93 -0.91 15.40
CA MET A 178 -7.80 -1.68 14.85
C MET A 178 -8.30 -3.03 14.30
N LEU A 179 -9.30 -3.62 14.94
CA LEU A 179 -10.02 -4.79 14.44
C LEU A 179 -10.75 -4.50 13.13
N ASP A 180 -11.53 -3.43 12.99
CA ASP A 180 -12.27 -3.16 11.74
C ASP A 180 -11.35 -2.89 10.53
N ILE A 181 -10.22 -2.20 10.72
CA ILE A 181 -9.22 -1.95 9.67
C ILE A 181 -8.55 -3.26 9.23
N VAL A 182 -8.23 -4.14 10.17
CA VAL A 182 -7.56 -5.42 9.86
C VAL A 182 -8.58 -6.48 9.40
N LEU A 183 -9.81 -6.46 9.90
CA LEU A 183 -10.89 -7.36 9.46
C LEU A 183 -11.27 -7.08 8.00
N PHE A 184 -11.34 -5.81 7.58
CA PHE A 184 -11.59 -5.48 6.18
C PHE A 184 -10.43 -5.91 5.25
N SER A 185 -9.19 -5.90 5.74
CA SER A 185 -8.02 -6.47 5.04
C SER A 185 -7.92 -8.00 5.09
N ALA A 186 -8.56 -8.66 6.07
CA ALA A 186 -8.42 -10.10 6.32
C ALA A 186 -9.61 -10.95 5.85
N HIS A 187 -10.80 -10.35 5.68
CA HIS A 187 -12.03 -11.01 5.22
C HIS A 187 -12.43 -10.64 3.78
N VAL A 188 -11.65 -9.78 3.12
CA VAL A 188 -11.60 -9.66 1.66
C VAL A 188 -10.57 -10.65 1.15
#